data_AF-A0A955JGR5-F1
#
_entry.id   AF-A0A955JGR5-F1
#
_cell.length_a   1.000
_cell.length_b   1.000
_cell.length_c   1.000
_cell.angle_alpha   90.00
_cell.angle_beta   90.00
_cell.angle_gamma   90.00
#
_symmetry.space_group_name_H-M   'P 1'
#
loop_
_entity.id
_entity.type
_entity.pdbx_description
1 polymer ?
#
loop_
_entity_poly.entity_id
_entity_poly.type
_entity_poly.pdbx_seq_one_letter_code
_entity_poly.pdbx_strand_id
1 'polypeptide(L)' 'MEEHAQTTGIEELLESADWLQGLAEQLVQDPHLADDLVQDTWLAALRQPPTTAGPNRAWLATVLRRLSSRRAR' A
#
# COMPACT_ATOMS: atom_id res chain seq x y z
N MET A 1 -8.47 23.78 -16.91
CA MET A 1 -7.79 25.04 -16.65
C MET A 1 -8.19 25.39 -15.24
N GLU A 2 -7.44 25.05 -14.22
CA GLU A 2 -6.02 24.82 -14.00
C GLU A 2 -5.99 23.80 -12.84
N GLU A 3 -5.08 22.87 -12.65
CA GLU A 3 -3.67 22.77 -13.00
C GLU A 3 -3.20 21.67 -12.04
N HIS A 4 -2.45 20.67 -12.54
CA HIS A 4 -1.72 19.73 -11.71
C HIS A 4 -2.48 18.71 -10.83
N ALA A 5 -2.90 17.58 -11.42
CA ALA A 5 -2.74 16.31 -10.70
C ALA A 5 -1.22 16.10 -10.54
N GLN A 6 -0.59 16.74 -9.55
CA GLN A 6 0.86 16.67 -9.36
C GLN A 6 1.23 15.23 -9.09
N THR A 7 1.84 14.64 -10.12
CA THR A 7 2.83 13.58 -10.09
C THR A 7 3.27 13.26 -8.67
N THR A 8 2.70 12.22 -8.05
CA THR A 8 3.36 11.58 -6.91
C THR A 8 4.79 11.34 -7.35
N GLY A 9 5.72 11.94 -6.62
CA GLY A 9 7.13 11.78 -6.92
C GLY A 9 7.46 10.29 -6.87
N ILE A 10 8.26 9.80 -7.82
CA ILE A 10 8.74 8.41 -7.77
C ILE A 10 9.36 8.12 -6.40
N GLU A 11 10.07 9.09 -5.80
CA GLU A 11 10.59 9.05 -4.43
C GLU A 11 9.51 8.75 -3.38
N GLU A 12 8.40 9.50 -3.37
CA GLU A 12 7.32 9.31 -2.40
C GLU A 12 6.64 7.95 -2.53
N LEU A 13 6.55 7.45 -3.77
CA LEU A 13 6.01 6.13 -4.06
C LEU A 13 6.95 5.04 -3.54
N LEU A 14 8.26 5.17 -3.78
CA LEU A 14 9.28 4.25 -3.29
C LEU A 14 9.35 4.26 -1.76
N GLU A 15 9.35 5.42 -1.11
CA GLU A 15 9.30 5.52 0.34
C GLU A 15 8.05 4.86 0.91
N SER A 16 6.91 5.00 0.23
CA SER A 16 5.67 4.36 0.64
C SER A 16 5.72 2.85 0.43
N ALA A 17 6.41 2.36 -0.60
CA ALA A 17 6.64 0.95 -0.85
C ALA A 17 7.54 0.33 0.24
N ASP A 18 8.67 0.96 0.56
CA ASP A 18 9.58 0.50 1.60
C ASP A 18 8.90 0.46 2.97
N TRP A 19 8.15 1.52 3.31
CA TRP A 19 7.36 1.57 4.53
C TRP A 19 6.29 0.47 4.56
N LEU A 20 5.62 0.20 3.45
CA LEU A 20 4.56 -0.81 3.37
C LEU A 20 5.12 -2.23 3.49
N GLN A 21 6.30 -2.49 2.91
CA GLN A 21 7.05 -3.73 3.04
C GLN A 21 7.39 -4.01 4.51
N GLY A 22 8.00 -3.04 5.20
CA GLY A 22 8.33 -3.20 6.63
C GLY A 22 7.11 -3.37 7.54
N LEU A 23 5.94 -2.85 7.14
CA LEU A 23 4.69 -3.11 7.84
C LEU A 23 4.17 -4.54 7.58
N ALA A 24 4.28 -5.05 6.35
CA ALA A 24 3.85 -6.41 6.01
C ALA A 24 4.67 -7.46 6.76
N GLU A 25 5.98 -7.27 6.84
CA GLU A 25 6.90 -8.13 7.60
C GLU A 25 6.60 -8.19 9.10
N GLN A 26 6.01 -7.13 9.67
CA GLN A 26 5.55 -7.13 11.07
C GLN A 26 4.22 -7.86 11.27
N LEU A 27 3.43 -8.03 10.20
CA LEU A 27 2.10 -8.65 10.27
C LEU A 27 2.13 -10.15 10.02
N VAL A 28 3.11 -10.66 9.28
CA VAL A 28 3.23 -12.09 8.93
C VAL A 28 4.68 -12.58 9.07
N GLN A 29 4.84 -13.85 9.47
CA GLN A 29 6.18 -14.45 9.62
C GLN A 29 6.78 -14.95 8.29
N ASP A 30 5.93 -15.28 7.32
CA ASP A 30 6.37 -15.77 6.01
C ASP A 30 6.71 -14.59 5.08
N PRO A 31 7.97 -14.46 4.61
CA PRO A 31 8.36 -13.36 3.73
C PRO A 31 7.64 -13.37 2.38
N HIS A 32 7.24 -14.55 1.86
CA HIS A 32 6.46 -14.63 0.63
C HIS A 32 5.03 -14.11 0.84
N LEU A 33 4.43 -14.40 1.99
CA LEU A 33 3.13 -13.80 2.33
C LEU A 33 3.22 -12.29 2.56
N ALA A 34 4.34 -11.79 3.07
CA ALA A 34 4.54 -10.36 3.24
C ALA A 34 4.56 -9.65 1.88
N ASP A 35 5.31 -10.17 0.92
CA ASP A 35 5.38 -9.65 -0.45
C ASP A 35 4.01 -9.72 -1.17
N ASP A 36 3.32 -10.86 -1.08
CA ASP A 36 1.96 -11.02 -1.62
C ASP A 36 1.00 -9.95 -1.08
N LEU A 37 1.05 -9.67 0.24
CA LEU A 37 0.19 -8.67 0.88
C LEU A 37 0.50 -7.25 0.40
N VAL A 38 1.77 -6.91 0.17
CA VAL A 38 2.18 -5.62 -0.39
C VAL A 38 1.65 -5.48 -1.81
N GLN A 39 1.85 -6.50 -2.65
CA GLN A 39 1.36 -6.53 -4.03
C GLN A 39 -0.17 -6.37 -4.10
N ASP A 40 -0.92 -7.14 -3.30
CA ASP A 40 -2.39 -7.04 -3.25
C ASP A 40 -2.86 -5.66 -2.75
N THR A 41 -2.10 -5.03 -1.85
CA THR A 41 -2.41 -3.68 -1.36
C THR A 41 -2.22 -2.64 -2.46
N TRP A 42 -1.15 -2.72 -3.24
CA TRP A 42 -0.94 -1.85 -4.41
C TRP A 42 -1.99 -2.09 -5.49
N LEU A 43 -2.36 -3.35 -5.74
CA LEU A 43 -3.42 -3.70 -6.67
C LEU A 43 -4.76 -3.10 -6.23
N ALA A 44 -5.06 -3.11 -4.93
CA ALA A 44 -6.24 -2.45 -4.38
C ALA A 44 -6.17 -0.93 -4.56
N ALA A 45 -5.01 -0.30 -4.37
CA ALA A 45 -4.80 1.13 -4.59
C ALA A 45 -5.03 1.52 -6.06
N LEU A 46 -4.58 0.70 -7.01
CA LEU A 46 -4.77 0.93 -8.43
C LEU A 46 -6.23 0.74 -8.86
N ARG A 47 -6.94 -0.24 -8.27
CA ARG A 47 -8.34 -0.52 -8.58
C ARG A 47 -9.30 0.49 -7.96
N GLN A 48 -9.01 0.93 -6.74
CA GLN A 48 -9.83 1.86 -5.98
C GLN A 48 -8.92 2.88 -5.29
N PRO A 49 -8.48 3.92 -6.02
CA PRO A 49 -7.57 4.90 -5.48
C PRO A 49 -8.20 5.65 -4.30
N PRO A 50 -7.39 6.02 -3.28
CA PRO A 50 -7.87 6.84 -2.19
C PRO A 50 -8.37 8.20 -2.72
N THR A 51 -9.30 8.82 -1.99
CA THR A 51 -9.85 10.14 -2.33
C THR A 51 -8.83 11.28 -2.25
N THR A 52 -7.67 11.04 -1.65
CA THR A 52 -6.53 11.95 -1.60
C THR A 52 -5.55 11.59 -2.71
N ALA A 53 -5.00 12.60 -3.39
CA ALA A 53 -3.97 12.37 -4.40
C ALA A 53 -2.71 11.77 -3.75
N GLY A 54 -2.18 10.71 -4.35
CA GLY A 54 -0.93 10.06 -3.94
C GLY A 54 -1.05 8.95 -2.88
N PRO A 55 0.08 8.39 -2.44
CA PRO A 55 0.13 7.25 -1.54
C PRO A 55 -0.30 7.66 -0.13
N ASN A 56 -1.57 7.39 0.20
CA ASN A 56 -2.10 7.60 1.54
C ASN A 56 -1.70 6.44 2.46
N ARG A 57 -0.62 6.61 3.23
CA ARG A 57 -0.09 5.57 4.16
C ARG A 57 -1.16 5.04 5.12
N ALA A 58 -2.03 5.89 5.65
CA ALA A 58 -3.10 5.44 6.57
C ALA A 58 -4.10 4.50 5.88
N TRP A 59 -4.46 4.82 4.63
CA TRP A 59 -5.32 3.97 3.80
C TRP A 59 -4.61 2.65 3.44
N LEU A 60 -3.35 2.72 3.00
CA LEU A 60 -2.55 1.53 2.65
C LEU A 60 -2.42 0.58 3.85
N ALA A 61 -2.10 1.10 5.04
CA ALA A 61 -2.09 0.29 6.27
C ALA A 61 -3.43 -0.38 6.56
N THR A 62 -4.54 0.33 6.32
CA THR A 62 -5.89 -0.22 6.55
C THR A 62 -6.17 -1.38 5.61
N VAL A 63 -5.82 -1.25 4.33
CA VAL A 63 -5.99 -2.31 3.34
C VAL A 63 -5.10 -3.51 3.67
N LEU A 64 -3.82 -3.28 3.93
CA LEU A 64 -2.86 -4.33 4.27
C LEU A 64 -3.32 -5.17 5.47
N ARG A 65 -3.74 -4.52 6.57
CA ARG A 65 -4.26 -5.21 7.77
C ARG A 65 -5.53 -6.00 7.49
N ARG A 66 -6.40 -5.51 6.59
CA ARG A 66 -7.61 -6.24 6.20
C ARG A 66 -7.28 -7.48 5.37
N LEU A 67 -6.30 -7.39 4.47
CA LEU A 67 -5.84 -8.51 3.67
C LEU A 67 -5.14 -9.56 4.55
N SER A 68 -4.26 -9.15 5.46
CA SER A 68 -3.59 -10.08 6.39
C SER A 68 -4.60 -10.83 7.26
N SER A 69 -5.59 -10.11 7.81
CA SER A 69 -6.67 -10.70 8.61
C SER A 69 -7.55 -11.68 7.84
N ARG A 70 -7.65 -11.55 6.51
CA ARG A 70 -8.40 -12.49 5.65
C ARG A 70 -7.58 -13.73 5.33
N ARG A 71 -6.26 -13.59 5.19
CA ARG A 71 -5.34 -14.70 4.89
C ARG A 71 -5.07 -15.60 6.11
N ALA A 72 -5.20 -15.04 7.32
CA ALA A 72 -5.05 -15.75 8.59
C ALA A 72 -6.29 -16.54 9.04
N ARG A 73 -7.40 -16.47 8.30
CA ARG A 73 -8.63 -17.26 8.54
C ARG A 73 -8.71 -18.41 7.55
#